data_AF-A0A7R9TKP5-F1
#
_entry.id   AF-A0A7R9TKP5-F1
#
_cell.length_a   1.000
_cell.length_b   1.000
_cell.length_c   1.000
_cell.angle_alpha   90.00
_cell.angle_beta   90.00
_cell.angle_gamma   90.00
#
_symmetry.space_group_name_H-M   'P 1'
#
loop_
_entity.id
_entity.type
_entity.pdbx_description
1 polymer ?
#
loop_
_entity_poly.entity_id
_entity_poly.type
_entity_poly.pdbx_seq_one_letter_code
_entity_poly.pdbx_strand_id
1 'polypeptide(L)'
;RADSDDDDDDDEYADDARTAAGAFGASLYVPGTLAASSSRDRPDVFVHRNVAGRFPDIMERLARAHERKGDALSHLVTCEWYGACAAFAGWGRPQAFNARALLKHGRAAEARDAARVSLASSPWYTIGRRRGGAREMLEISGLAAAAEAKRWNARDLRRLLETGGEAHEAAARAMA
;
A
#
# COMPACT_ATOMS: atom_id res chain seq x y z
N ARG A 1 7.73 -47.09 3.81
CA ARG A 1 8.96 -46.30 3.76
C ARG A 1 8.52 -44.94 3.24
N ALA A 2 8.46 -43.96 4.13
CA ALA A 2 8.08 -42.60 3.79
C ALA A 2 9.30 -41.92 3.15
N ASP A 3 9.07 -41.25 2.02
CA ASP A 3 9.97 -40.24 1.46
C ASP A 3 10.09 -39.10 2.47
N SER A 4 11.33 -38.75 2.81
CA SER A 4 11.70 -37.63 3.67
C SER A 4 12.93 -36.99 3.06
N ASP A 5 12.77 -36.22 1.99
CA ASP A 5 13.87 -35.53 1.29
C ASP A 5 13.36 -34.20 0.69
N ASP A 6 12.87 -33.24 1.49
CA ASP A 6 12.51 -31.92 0.92
C ASP A 6 12.49 -30.72 1.91
N ASP A 7 13.21 -30.77 3.05
CA ASP A 7 13.24 -29.66 4.02
C ASP A 7 14.63 -29.01 4.22
N ASP A 8 15.73 -29.54 3.66
CA ASP A 8 17.10 -29.05 3.94
C ASP A 8 17.54 -27.86 3.06
N ASP A 9 16.93 -27.63 1.89
CA ASP A 9 17.34 -26.57 0.97
C ASP A 9 16.87 -25.16 1.42
N ASP A 10 15.80 -25.06 2.21
CA ASP A 10 15.23 -23.77 2.66
C ASP A 10 16.10 -23.09 3.75
N ASP A 11 16.86 -23.87 4.52
CA ASP A 11 17.71 -23.38 5.61
C ASP A 11 19.00 -22.72 5.09
N GLU A 12 19.56 -23.20 3.97
CA GLU A 12 20.77 -22.63 3.34
C GLU A 12 20.48 -21.21 2.79
N TYR A 13 19.34 -21.02 2.10
CA TYR A 13 18.94 -19.70 1.59
C TYR A 13 18.54 -18.70 2.68
N ALA A 14 18.02 -19.17 3.82
CA ALA A 14 17.64 -18.32 4.94
C ALA A 14 18.86 -17.74 5.67
N ASP A 15 19.93 -18.52 5.84
CA ASP A 15 21.17 -18.07 6.47
C ASP A 15 21.92 -17.08 5.56
N ASP A 16 21.87 -17.30 4.24
CA ASP A 16 22.45 -16.41 3.23
C ASP A 16 21.82 -15.01 3.24
N ALA A 17 20.49 -14.91 3.30
CA ALA A 17 19.80 -13.62 3.30
C ALA A 17 20.05 -12.82 4.60
N ARG A 18 20.11 -13.51 5.74
CA ARG A 18 20.43 -12.90 7.05
C ARG A 18 21.88 -12.43 7.09
N THR A 19 22.80 -13.26 6.63
CA THR A 19 24.23 -12.95 6.55
C THR A 19 24.46 -11.76 5.62
N ALA A 20 23.77 -11.71 4.49
CA ALA A 20 23.80 -10.57 3.56
C ALA A 20 23.30 -9.26 4.17
N ALA A 21 22.32 -9.30 5.07
CA ALA A 21 21.81 -8.14 5.81
C ALA A 21 22.73 -7.70 6.98
N GLY A 22 23.76 -8.48 7.29
CA GLY A 22 24.79 -8.18 8.28
C GLY A 22 24.25 -7.86 9.68
N ALA A 23 24.94 -6.97 10.40
CA ALA A 23 24.58 -6.58 11.75
C ALA A 23 23.18 -5.96 11.87
N PHE A 24 22.67 -5.34 10.79
CA PHE A 24 21.32 -4.79 10.76
C PHE A 24 20.27 -5.90 10.70
N GLY A 25 20.43 -6.90 9.82
CA GLY A 25 19.54 -8.06 9.79
C GLY A 25 19.51 -8.81 11.12
N ALA A 26 20.67 -8.94 11.77
CA ALA A 26 20.78 -9.55 13.09
C ALA A 26 20.10 -8.75 14.22
N SER A 27 19.98 -7.42 14.09
CA SER A 27 19.33 -6.55 15.07
C SER A 27 17.83 -6.44 14.91
N LEU A 28 17.28 -6.75 13.72
CA LEU A 28 15.85 -6.66 13.45
C LEU A 28 15.03 -7.68 14.24
N TYR A 29 15.49 -8.92 14.32
CA TYR A 29 14.87 -9.98 15.12
C TYR A 29 15.82 -11.16 15.35
N VAL A 30 15.54 -11.95 16.40
CA VAL A 30 16.27 -13.19 16.70
C VAL A 30 15.57 -14.37 16.00
N PRO A 31 16.28 -15.22 15.22
CA PRO A 31 15.68 -16.38 14.58
C PRO A 31 14.97 -17.31 15.58
N GLY A 32 13.92 -17.99 15.13
CA GLY A 32 13.10 -18.88 15.98
C GLY A 32 12.12 -18.16 16.93
N THR A 33 12.24 -16.84 17.12
CA THR A 33 11.31 -16.10 18.01
C THR A 33 9.87 -16.06 17.52
N LEU A 34 9.62 -16.13 16.20
CA LEU A 34 8.27 -16.31 15.66
C LEU A 34 7.65 -17.62 16.16
N ALA A 35 8.39 -18.73 16.06
CA ALA A 35 7.93 -20.06 16.46
C ALA A 35 7.63 -20.14 17.97
N ALA A 36 8.42 -19.45 18.78
CA ALA A 36 8.22 -19.33 20.22
C ALA A 36 7.15 -18.30 20.64
N SER A 37 6.63 -17.49 19.70
CA SER A 37 5.67 -16.43 20.00
C SER A 37 4.22 -16.92 20.03
N SER A 38 3.36 -16.17 20.72
CA SER A 38 1.90 -16.36 20.65
C SER A 38 1.30 -16.06 19.27
N SER A 39 2.10 -15.57 18.32
CA SER A 39 1.71 -15.22 16.95
C SER A 39 2.31 -16.19 15.92
N ARG A 40 2.69 -17.41 16.32
CA ARG A 40 3.26 -18.43 15.42
C ARG A 40 2.45 -18.61 14.13
N ASP A 41 1.13 -18.69 14.24
CA ASP A 41 0.23 -18.89 13.09
C ASP A 41 -0.15 -17.57 12.39
N ARG A 42 0.40 -16.44 12.85
CA ARG A 42 0.16 -15.07 12.38
C ARG A 42 1.48 -14.31 12.20
N PRO A 43 2.33 -14.73 11.26
CA PRO A 43 3.62 -14.08 11.00
C PRO A 43 3.47 -12.59 10.63
N ASP A 44 2.34 -12.20 10.03
CA ASP A 44 2.01 -10.80 9.76
C ASP A 44 1.93 -9.95 11.04
N VAL A 45 1.32 -10.51 12.09
CA VAL A 45 1.22 -9.84 13.40
C VAL A 45 2.58 -9.80 14.10
N PHE A 46 3.33 -10.90 14.01
CA PHE A 46 4.67 -10.98 14.58
C PHE A 46 5.61 -9.92 13.96
N VAL A 47 5.68 -9.87 12.62
CA VAL A 47 6.56 -8.93 11.90
C VAL A 47 6.16 -7.49 12.22
N HIS A 48 4.87 -7.18 12.16
CA HIS A 48 4.39 -5.84 12.46
C HIS A 48 4.74 -5.35 13.87
N ARG A 49 4.76 -6.25 14.85
CA ARG A 49 5.01 -5.93 16.26
C ARG A 49 6.49 -5.90 16.61
N ASN A 50 7.28 -6.82 16.06
CA ASN A 50 8.63 -7.11 16.56
C ASN A 50 9.74 -6.65 15.61
N VAL A 51 9.48 -6.47 14.32
CA VAL A 51 10.50 -6.03 13.36
C VAL A 51 10.45 -4.51 13.25
N ALA A 52 11.60 -3.85 13.40
CA ALA A 52 11.76 -2.40 13.28
C ALA A 52 11.62 -1.96 11.80
N GLY A 53 10.40 -1.94 11.29
CA GLY A 53 10.07 -1.58 9.92
C GLY A 53 8.59 -1.70 9.65
N ARG A 54 8.11 -0.99 8.63
CA ARG A 54 6.74 -1.16 8.12
C ARG A 54 6.84 -1.72 6.71
N PHE A 55 6.03 -2.73 6.42
CA PHE A 55 6.03 -3.41 5.14
C PHE A 55 4.63 -3.34 4.50
N PRO A 56 4.51 -2.86 3.25
CA PRO A 56 3.22 -2.69 2.58
C PRO A 56 2.33 -3.94 2.61
N ASP A 57 2.91 -5.10 2.31
CA ASP A 57 2.20 -6.37 2.24
C ASP A 57 1.70 -6.84 3.61
N ILE A 58 2.48 -6.61 4.68
CA ILE A 58 2.07 -6.89 6.06
C ILE A 58 0.88 -6.00 6.45
N MET A 59 0.92 -4.71 6.12
CA MET A 59 -0.17 -3.76 6.41
C MET A 59 -1.46 -4.16 5.69
N GLU A 60 -1.35 -4.56 4.42
CA GLU A 60 -2.49 -5.07 3.65
C GLU A 60 -3.02 -6.40 4.20
N ARG A 61 -2.16 -7.32 4.65
CA ARG A 61 -2.57 -8.59 5.28
C ARG A 61 -3.35 -8.34 6.56
N LEU A 62 -2.90 -7.39 7.40
CA LEU A 62 -3.60 -6.99 8.62
C LEU A 62 -4.98 -6.39 8.30
N ALA A 63 -5.06 -5.47 7.34
CA ALA A 63 -6.34 -4.89 6.92
C ALA A 63 -7.30 -5.99 6.40
N ARG A 64 -6.82 -6.90 5.55
CA ARG A 64 -7.62 -8.03 5.04
C ARG A 64 -8.04 -9.00 6.14
N ALA A 65 -7.32 -9.09 7.25
CA ALA A 65 -7.71 -9.94 8.36
C ALA A 65 -8.97 -9.40 9.07
N HIS A 66 -9.11 -8.08 9.22
CA HIS A 66 -10.35 -7.46 9.71
C HIS A 66 -11.50 -7.64 8.71
N GLU A 67 -11.22 -7.46 7.42
CA GLU A 67 -12.19 -7.70 6.34
C GLU A 67 -12.75 -9.14 6.39
N ARG A 68 -11.90 -10.15 6.53
CA ARG A 68 -12.32 -11.57 6.62
C ARG A 68 -13.17 -11.86 7.87
N LYS A 69 -13.00 -11.08 8.94
CA LYS A 69 -13.80 -11.19 10.16
C LYS A 69 -15.15 -10.46 10.05
N GLY A 70 -15.42 -9.76 8.95
CA GLY A 70 -16.61 -8.92 8.80
C GLY A 70 -16.52 -7.61 9.60
N ASP A 71 -15.36 -7.27 10.14
CA ASP A 71 -15.15 -6.05 10.92
C ASP A 71 -14.80 -4.88 9.99
N ALA A 72 -15.85 -4.24 9.47
CA ALA A 72 -15.75 -3.14 8.52
C ALA A 72 -15.01 -1.93 9.10
N LEU A 73 -15.25 -1.60 10.38
CA LEU A 73 -14.63 -0.44 11.02
C LEU A 73 -13.11 -0.65 11.14
N SER A 74 -12.67 -1.77 11.71
CA SER A 74 -11.24 -2.03 11.85
C SER A 74 -10.56 -2.20 10.49
N HIS A 75 -11.27 -2.74 9.49
CA HIS A 75 -10.75 -2.80 8.13
C HIS A 75 -10.47 -1.41 7.56
N LEU A 76 -11.46 -0.51 7.59
CA LEU A 76 -11.32 0.86 7.10
C LEU A 76 -10.26 1.66 7.87
N VAL A 77 -10.24 1.56 9.20
CA VAL A 77 -9.23 2.23 10.04
C VAL A 77 -7.82 1.74 9.70
N THR A 78 -7.64 0.44 9.47
CA THR A 78 -6.32 -0.10 9.10
C THR A 78 -5.91 0.35 7.70
N CYS A 79 -6.85 0.44 6.76
CA CYS A 79 -6.60 0.96 5.40
C CYS A 79 -6.19 2.44 5.42
N GLU A 80 -6.88 3.26 6.21
CA GLU A 80 -6.55 4.67 6.39
C GLU A 80 -5.19 4.85 7.06
N TRP A 81 -4.93 4.10 8.14
CA TRP A 81 -3.65 4.12 8.83
C TRP A 81 -2.48 3.70 7.91
N TYR A 82 -2.70 2.71 7.04
CA TYR A 82 -1.72 2.37 6.00
C TYR A 82 -1.51 3.53 5.02
N GLY A 83 -2.60 4.16 4.56
CA GLY A 83 -2.58 5.35 3.70
C GLY A 83 -1.81 6.54 4.28
N ALA A 84 -1.88 6.73 5.60
CA ALA A 84 -1.23 7.83 6.33
C ALA A 84 0.16 7.48 6.88
N CYS A 85 0.66 6.27 6.63
CA CYS A 85 1.91 5.81 7.22
C CYS A 85 3.11 6.57 6.65
N ALA A 86 3.84 7.28 7.53
CA ALA A 86 5.01 8.09 7.16
C ALA A 86 6.12 7.29 6.45
N ALA A 87 6.25 6.00 6.74
CA ALA A 87 7.22 5.11 6.08
C ALA A 87 6.97 4.96 4.57
N PHE A 88 5.76 5.27 4.09
CA PHE A 88 5.36 5.18 2.68
C PHE A 88 4.97 6.54 2.10
N ALA A 89 5.43 7.64 2.70
CA ALA A 89 5.16 8.97 2.19
C ALA A 89 5.53 9.09 0.71
N GLY A 90 4.62 9.63 -0.10
CA GLY A 90 4.77 9.77 -1.55
C GLY A 90 4.43 8.52 -2.37
N TRP A 91 4.20 7.34 -1.76
CA TRP A 91 3.84 6.14 -2.51
C TRP A 91 2.36 6.15 -2.87
N GLY A 92 2.02 5.74 -4.09
CA GLY A 92 0.62 5.64 -4.52
C GLY A 92 -0.10 4.42 -3.94
N ARG A 93 0.63 3.31 -3.72
CA ARG A 93 0.04 2.04 -3.27
C ARG A 93 -0.85 2.13 -2.02
N PRO A 94 -0.43 2.77 -0.92
CA PRO A 94 -1.24 2.80 0.30
C PRO A 94 -2.58 3.51 0.09
N GLN A 95 -2.56 4.63 -0.63
CA GLN A 95 -3.76 5.40 -0.95
C GLN A 95 -4.66 4.68 -1.95
N ALA A 96 -4.09 3.97 -2.93
CA ALA A 96 -4.88 3.11 -3.82
C ALA A 96 -5.56 1.95 -3.07
N PHE A 97 -4.88 1.37 -2.09
CA PHE A 97 -5.47 0.33 -1.24
C PHE A 97 -6.63 0.90 -0.42
N ASN A 98 -6.44 2.08 0.18
CA ASN A 98 -7.49 2.78 0.92
C ASN A 98 -8.70 3.14 0.04
N ALA A 99 -8.46 3.69 -1.15
CA ALA A 99 -9.51 4.04 -2.12
C ALA A 99 -10.40 2.84 -2.47
N ARG A 100 -9.80 1.66 -2.71
CA ARG A 100 -10.52 0.42 -2.98
C ARG A 100 -11.38 -0.03 -1.80
N ALA A 101 -10.85 0.07 -0.59
CA ALA A 101 -11.59 -0.28 0.63
C ALA A 101 -12.80 0.66 0.84
N LEU A 102 -12.58 1.97 0.71
CA LEU A 102 -13.64 2.99 0.81
C LEU A 102 -14.75 2.74 -0.23
N LEU A 103 -14.37 2.49 -1.48
CA LEU A 103 -15.34 2.21 -2.55
C LEU A 103 -16.14 0.94 -2.26
N LYS A 104 -15.49 -0.13 -1.81
CA LYS A 104 -16.14 -1.38 -1.42
C LYS A 104 -17.19 -1.18 -0.31
N HIS A 105 -16.95 -0.25 0.60
CA HIS A 105 -17.87 0.08 1.70
C HIS A 105 -18.86 1.22 1.36
N GLY A 106 -19.01 1.58 0.07
CA GLY A 106 -20.00 2.57 -0.38
C GLY A 106 -19.61 4.03 -0.11
N ARG A 107 -18.36 4.30 0.33
CA ARG A 107 -17.86 5.64 0.64
C ARG A 107 -17.25 6.32 -0.60
N ALA A 108 -18.07 6.49 -1.63
CA ALA A 108 -17.61 6.88 -2.97
C ALA A 108 -16.89 8.25 -3.03
N ALA A 109 -17.33 9.24 -2.24
CA ALA A 109 -16.69 10.55 -2.20
C ALA A 109 -15.25 10.46 -1.65
N GLU A 110 -15.06 9.74 -0.56
CA GLU A 110 -13.74 9.57 0.06
C GLU A 110 -12.84 8.66 -0.77
N ALA A 111 -13.42 7.63 -1.41
CA ALA A 111 -12.69 6.78 -2.35
C ALA A 111 -12.13 7.60 -3.52
N ARG A 112 -12.90 8.56 -4.04
CA ARG A 112 -12.47 9.48 -5.09
C ARG A 112 -11.27 10.31 -4.65
N ASP A 113 -11.32 10.87 -3.45
CA ASP A 113 -10.25 11.70 -2.92
C ASP A 113 -8.99 10.88 -2.66
N ALA A 114 -9.10 9.71 -2.05
CA ALA A 114 -7.98 8.78 -1.87
C ALA A 114 -7.36 8.34 -3.21
N ALA A 115 -8.17 8.10 -4.24
CA ALA A 115 -7.68 7.78 -5.58
C ALA A 115 -6.92 8.96 -6.22
N ARG A 116 -7.37 10.20 -6.02
CA ARG A 116 -6.64 11.40 -6.45
C ARG A 116 -5.31 11.54 -5.74
N VAL A 117 -5.26 11.31 -4.42
CA VAL A 117 -4.00 11.31 -3.66
C VAL A 117 -3.07 10.21 -4.18
N SER A 118 -3.59 9.01 -4.47
CA SER A 118 -2.80 7.92 -5.06
C SER A 118 -2.18 8.29 -6.41
N LEU A 119 -2.89 9.07 -7.24
CA LEU A 119 -2.41 9.53 -8.55
C LEU A 119 -1.50 10.76 -8.44
N ALA A 120 -1.67 11.60 -7.43
CA ALA A 120 -0.74 12.69 -7.15
C ALA A 120 0.61 12.17 -6.63
N SER A 121 0.57 11.01 -5.95
CA SER A 121 1.73 10.34 -5.38
C SER A 121 2.67 9.80 -6.46
N SER A 122 3.98 9.89 -6.22
CA SER A 122 5.02 9.35 -7.09
C SER A 122 5.87 8.34 -6.33
N PRO A 123 6.07 7.10 -6.83
CA PRO A 123 5.85 6.68 -8.22
C PRO A 123 4.65 5.72 -8.42
N TRP A 124 3.96 5.85 -9.56
CA TRP A 124 2.74 5.06 -9.90
C TRP A 124 2.97 3.57 -10.05
N TYR A 125 4.20 3.11 -10.28
CA TYR A 125 4.49 1.68 -10.32
C TYR A 125 4.17 0.99 -8.98
N THR A 126 4.14 1.73 -7.87
CA THR A 126 3.77 1.20 -6.55
C THR A 126 2.31 0.76 -6.48
N ILE A 127 1.40 1.41 -7.22
CA ILE A 127 -0.04 1.07 -7.29
C ILE A 127 -0.24 -0.37 -7.80
N GLY A 128 0.71 -0.86 -8.60
CA GLY A 128 0.71 -2.20 -9.19
C GLY A 128 -0.21 -2.32 -10.40
N ARG A 129 -0.21 -3.49 -11.06
CA ARG A 129 -1.04 -3.78 -12.25
C ARG A 129 -2.16 -4.79 -12.02
N ARG A 130 -2.09 -5.60 -10.94
CA ARG A 130 -3.01 -6.73 -10.70
C ARG A 130 -4.47 -6.35 -10.49
N ARG A 131 -4.75 -5.09 -10.13
CA ARG A 131 -6.10 -4.57 -9.91
C ARG A 131 -6.30 -3.29 -10.74
N GLY A 132 -6.03 -3.34 -12.05
CA GLY A 132 -6.19 -2.19 -12.96
C GLY A 132 -5.24 -0.99 -12.77
N GLY A 133 -4.50 -0.93 -11.66
CA GLY A 133 -3.40 0.01 -11.45
C GLY A 133 -3.80 1.48 -11.47
N ALA A 134 -2.96 2.32 -12.08
CA ALA A 134 -3.24 3.75 -12.20
C ALA A 134 -4.50 4.04 -13.03
N ARG A 135 -4.87 3.16 -13.98
CA ARG A 135 -6.11 3.32 -14.75
C ARG A 135 -7.36 3.15 -13.89
N GLU A 136 -7.37 2.14 -13.01
CA GLU A 136 -8.44 1.97 -12.03
C GLU A 136 -8.54 3.20 -11.11
N MET A 137 -7.42 3.71 -10.61
CA MET A 137 -7.43 4.93 -9.79
C MET A 137 -7.96 6.14 -10.56
N LEU A 138 -7.68 6.24 -11.86
CA LEU A 138 -8.20 7.30 -12.72
C LEU A 138 -9.72 7.22 -12.86
N GLU A 139 -10.28 6.01 -12.92
CA GLU A 139 -11.73 5.78 -12.94
C GLU A 139 -12.37 6.15 -11.60
N ILE A 140 -11.83 5.65 -10.47
CA ILE A 140 -12.33 5.96 -9.12
C ILE A 140 -12.25 7.47 -8.83
N SER A 141 -11.21 8.15 -9.30
CA SER A 141 -11.03 9.60 -9.12
C SER A 141 -12.05 10.46 -9.88
N GLY A 142 -12.82 9.86 -10.80
CA GLY A 142 -13.75 10.55 -11.68
C GLY A 142 -13.07 11.39 -12.77
N LEU A 143 -11.77 11.20 -13.01
CA LEU A 143 -10.99 11.97 -13.98
C LEU A 143 -10.84 11.27 -15.34
N ALA A 144 -11.26 10.01 -15.47
CA ALA A 144 -11.06 9.21 -16.68
C ALA A 144 -11.62 9.86 -17.96
N ALA A 145 -12.88 10.32 -17.94
CA ALA A 145 -13.50 10.94 -19.10
C ALA A 145 -12.81 12.26 -19.51
N ALA A 146 -12.43 13.08 -18.52
CA ALA A 146 -11.71 14.33 -18.77
C ALA A 146 -10.30 14.08 -19.32
N ALA A 147 -9.60 13.07 -18.77
CA ALA A 147 -8.28 12.67 -19.23
C ALA A 147 -8.31 12.17 -20.68
N GLU A 148 -9.34 11.41 -21.05
CA GLU A 148 -9.51 10.91 -22.41
C GLU A 148 -9.84 12.04 -23.39
N ALA A 149 -10.83 12.87 -23.08
CA ALA A 149 -11.25 13.99 -23.92
C ALA A 149 -10.10 14.98 -24.21
N LYS A 150 -9.25 15.23 -23.20
CA LYS A 150 -8.10 16.14 -23.30
C LYS A 150 -6.80 15.45 -23.67
N ARG A 151 -6.83 14.13 -23.89
CA ARG A 151 -5.65 13.28 -24.17
C ARG A 151 -4.51 13.48 -23.17
N TRP A 152 -4.86 13.59 -21.89
CA TRP A 152 -3.89 13.78 -20.81
C TRP A 152 -2.93 12.61 -20.71
N ASN A 153 -1.64 12.93 -20.66
CA ASN A 153 -0.61 12.00 -20.26
C ASN A 153 -0.39 12.06 -18.73
N ALA A 154 0.54 11.23 -18.23
CA ALA A 154 0.84 11.17 -16.80
C ALA A 154 1.30 12.52 -16.21
N ARG A 155 2.03 13.33 -16.97
CA ARG A 155 2.49 14.67 -16.55
C ARG A 155 1.32 15.65 -16.44
N ASP A 156 0.39 15.63 -17.39
CA ASP A 156 -0.77 16.51 -17.36
C ASP A 156 -1.67 16.20 -16.15
N LEU A 157 -1.92 14.91 -15.90
CA LEU A 157 -2.68 14.46 -14.74
C LEU A 157 -2.00 14.86 -13.43
N ARG A 158 -0.68 14.69 -13.35
CA ARG A 158 0.09 15.07 -12.17
C ARG A 158 0.04 16.57 -11.93
N ARG A 159 0.26 17.39 -12.97
CA ARG A 159 0.14 18.85 -12.87
C ARG A 159 -1.24 19.26 -12.37
N LEU A 160 -2.31 18.71 -12.94
CA LEU A 160 -3.67 18.98 -12.48
C LEU A 160 -3.85 18.68 -10.97
N LEU A 161 -3.35 17.54 -10.51
CA LEU A 161 -3.52 17.11 -9.13
C LEU A 161 -2.64 17.90 -8.15
N GLU A 162 -1.49 18.39 -8.59
CA GLU A 162 -0.59 19.22 -7.78
C GLU A 162 -1.02 20.70 -7.73
N THR A 163 -1.51 21.24 -8.85
CA THR A 163 -1.79 22.70 -8.98
C THR A 163 -3.28 23.03 -9.00
N GLY A 164 -4.17 22.04 -9.00
CA GLY A 164 -5.61 22.26 -9.22
C GLY A 164 -5.96 22.65 -10.67
N GLY A 165 -4.97 22.65 -11.58
CA GLY A 165 -5.14 23.01 -12.99
C GLY A 165 -5.22 24.52 -13.25
N GLU A 166 -5.41 24.88 -14.52
CA GLU A 166 -5.33 26.28 -14.98
C GLU A 166 -6.34 27.21 -14.29
N ALA A 167 -7.54 26.72 -13.96
CA ALA A 167 -8.54 27.49 -13.25
C ALA A 167 -8.11 27.85 -11.82
N HIS A 168 -7.49 26.90 -11.10
CA HIS A 168 -6.96 27.15 -9.76
C HIS A 168 -5.71 28.04 -9.83
N GLU A 169 -4.82 27.83 -10.80
CA GLU A 169 -3.65 28.69 -11.04
C GLU A 169 -4.05 30.13 -11.41
N ALA A 170 -5.15 30.31 -12.17
CA ALA A 170 -5.68 31.63 -12.51
C ALA A 170 -6.32 32.31 -11.29
N ALA A 171 -7.09 31.57 -10.49
CA ALA A 171 -7.66 32.08 -9.24
C ALA A 171 -6.57 32.46 -8.23
N ALA A 172 -5.54 31.64 -8.05
CA ALA A 172 -4.41 31.93 -7.18
C ALA A 172 -3.63 33.18 -7.62
N ARG A 173 -3.42 33.37 -8.93
CA ARG A 173 -2.79 34.58 -9.49
C ARG A 173 -3.63 35.84 -9.33
N ALA A 174 -4.96 35.72 -9.34
CA ALA A 174 -5.86 36.86 -9.14
C ALA A 174 -5.96 37.30 -7.66
N MET A 175 -5.51 36.46 -6.73
CA MET A 175 -5.49 36.75 -5.28
C MET A 175 -4.13 37.24 -4.77
N ALA A 176 -3.09 37.21 -5.61
CA ALA A 176 -1.73 37.67 -5.30
C ALA A 176 -1.52 39.11 -5.80
#